data_AF-A0A970N9Z6-F1
#
_entry.id   AF-A0A970N9Z6-F1
#
_cell.length_a   1.000
_cell.length_b   1.000
_cell.length_c   1.000
_cell.angle_alpha   90.00
_cell.angle_beta   90.00
_cell.angle_gamma   90.00
#
_symmetry.space_group_name_H-M   'P 1'
#
loop_
_entity.id
_entity.type
_entity.pdbx_description
1 polymer ?
#
loop_
_entity_poly.entity_id
_entity_poly.type
_entity_poly.pdbx_seq_one_letter_code
_entity_poly.pdbx_strand_id
1 'polypeptide(L)'
;FKVLGIQSLGVVSVMAWVTITMTIVFLVIKKTVGLRVSEIEEINGLDIEEHGLASGYADFMPTGGANVFAAAEAGEAAGRVPVEQAVTVEKKIVYGSSDKITRLEIIFRQNKFEALKAAMNEIGVTGMTVTQVIGCGMQKGLSEYYRGVPVDIQLLPKVKVDIVVCKLPVELVVETAKKALYTGNIGDGKIFVYDVENVIKIRTGEEGYNALQDNE
;
A
#
# COMPACT_ATOMS: atom_id res chain seq x y z
N PHE A 1 72.56 27.46 3.02
CA PHE A 1 71.84 26.50 3.89
C PHE A 1 71.46 27.03 5.28
N LYS A 2 72.10 28.07 5.85
CA LYS A 2 71.73 28.60 7.19
C LYS A 2 70.28 29.10 7.30
N VAL A 3 69.78 29.84 6.30
CA VAL A 3 68.40 30.36 6.30
C VAL A 3 67.36 29.24 6.19
N LEU A 4 67.64 28.21 5.36
CA LEU A 4 66.75 27.05 5.19
C LEU A 4 66.63 26.22 6.47
N GLY A 5 67.72 26.04 7.22
CA GLY A 5 67.71 25.31 8.49
C GLY A 5 66.93 26.02 9.60
N ILE A 6 66.93 27.36 9.61
CA ILE A 6 66.15 28.14 10.57
C ILE A 6 64.65 28.05 10.25
N GLN A 7 64.28 28.06 8.97
CA GLN A 7 62.89 27.89 8.54
C GLN A 7 62.34 26.49 8.84
N SER A 8 63.11 25.42 8.59
CA SER A 8 62.68 24.06 8.91
C SER A 8 62.52 23.84 10.42
N LEU A 9 63.40 24.43 11.24
CA LEU A 9 63.29 24.37 12.70
C LEU A 9 62.03 25.07 13.21
N GLY A 10 61.66 26.21 12.62
CA GLY A 10 60.39 26.89 12.92
C GLY A 10 59.17 26.02 12.62
N VAL A 11 59.12 25.38 11.45
CA VAL A 11 58.00 24.50 11.05
C VAL A 11 57.88 23.29 11.96
N VAL A 12 59.00 22.64 12.30
CA VAL A 12 59.01 21.49 13.23
C VAL A 12 58.58 21.91 14.63
N SER A 13 58.99 23.08 15.11
CA SER A 13 58.57 23.61 16.42
C SER A 13 57.06 23.85 16.48
N VAL A 14 56.46 24.39 15.42
CA VAL A 14 55.00 24.61 15.36
C VAL A 14 54.26 23.28 15.30
N MET A 15 54.70 22.32 14.47
CA MET A 15 54.10 20.99 14.41
C MET A 15 54.16 20.27 15.78
N ALA A 16 55.29 20.35 16.47
CA ALA A 16 55.44 19.76 17.80
C ALA A 16 54.48 20.41 18.81
N TRP A 17 54.42 21.75 18.83
CA TRP A 17 53.51 22.48 19.71
C TRP A 17 52.04 22.11 19.47
N VAL A 18 51.60 22.12 18.21
CA VAL A 18 50.22 21.77 17.83
C VAL A 18 49.89 20.32 18.20
N THR A 19 50.80 19.38 17.93
CA THR A 19 50.57 17.96 18.24
C THR A 19 50.47 17.73 19.75
N ILE A 20 51.34 18.36 20.54
CA ILE A 20 51.33 18.23 22.01
C ILE A 20 50.05 18.84 22.58
N THR A 21 49.73 20.08 22.21
CA THR A 21 48.53 20.77 22.72
C THR A 21 47.25 20.04 22.33
N MET A 22 47.13 19.60 21.08
CA MET A 22 45.99 18.79 20.62
C MET A 22 45.87 17.49 21.42
N THR A 23 46.97 16.75 21.61
CA THR A 23 46.95 15.48 22.35
C THR A 23 46.54 15.68 23.81
N ILE A 24 47.05 16.73 24.48
CA ILE A 24 46.67 17.05 25.86
C ILE A 24 45.17 17.35 25.94
N VAL A 25 44.64 18.19 25.05
CA VAL A 25 43.22 18.53 25.01
C VAL A 25 42.36 17.27 24.81
N PHE A 26 42.72 16.41 23.85
CA PHE A 26 42.00 15.16 23.61
C PHE A 26 42.05 14.21 24.82
N LEU A 27 43.18 14.09 25.51
CA LEU A 27 43.31 13.26 26.70
C LEU A 27 42.49 13.80 27.88
N VAL A 28 42.42 15.13 28.02
CA VAL A 28 41.57 15.76 29.03
C VAL A 28 40.10 15.48 28.74
N ILE A 29 39.62 15.72 27.51
CA ILE A 29 38.23 15.46 27.10
C ILE A 29 37.88 13.97 27.28
N LYS A 30 38.78 13.07 26.89
CA LYS A 30 38.60 11.63 27.07
C LYS A 30 38.39 11.24 28.53
N LYS A 31 39.06 11.92 29.47
CA LYS A 31 39.01 11.61 30.90
C LYS A 31 37.85 12.28 31.62
N THR A 32 37.39 13.45 31.16
CA THR A 32 36.33 14.20 31.84
C THR A 32 34.95 13.87 31.29
N VAL A 33 34.76 13.93 29.98
CA VAL A 33 33.45 13.83 29.31
C VAL A 33 33.29 12.52 28.53
N GLY A 34 34.41 11.89 28.15
CA GLY A 34 34.39 10.77 27.22
C GLY A 34 34.31 11.25 25.77
N LEU A 35 35.03 10.59 24.87
CA LEU A 35 35.04 10.92 23.43
C LEU A 35 33.96 10.17 22.65
N ARG A 36 33.33 9.18 23.29
CA ARG A 36 32.27 8.37 22.71
C ARG A 36 31.11 8.31 23.68
N VAL A 37 29.94 8.27 23.09
CA VAL A 37 28.66 8.03 23.75
C VAL A 37 28.62 6.56 24.19
N SER A 38 27.74 6.19 25.12
CA SER A 38 27.64 4.78 25.54
C SER A 38 27.31 3.88 24.34
N GLU A 39 27.75 2.60 24.37
CA GLU A 39 27.51 1.67 23.26
C GLU A 39 26.01 1.49 22.96
N ILE A 40 25.16 1.65 23.99
CA ILE A 40 23.70 1.52 23.87
C ILE A 40 23.12 2.73 23.12
N GLU A 41 23.50 3.94 23.51
CA GLU A 41 23.10 5.19 22.86
C GLU A 41 23.69 5.33 21.44
N GLU A 42 24.89 4.81 21.19
CA GLU A 42 25.50 4.78 19.84
C GLU A 42 24.73 3.86 18.88
N ILE A 43 24.21 2.73 19.38
CA ILE A 43 23.41 1.77 18.59
C ILE A 43 21.97 2.27 18.38
N ASN A 44 21.36 2.84 19.41
CA ASN A 44 19.97 3.32 19.36
C ASN A 44 19.86 4.65 18.60
N GLY A 45 20.89 5.50 18.66
CA GLY A 45 20.88 6.83 18.07
C GLY A 45 20.55 7.90 19.11
N LEU A 46 21.41 8.93 19.16
CA LEU A 46 21.40 9.98 20.19
C LEU A 46 20.06 10.73 20.29
N ASP A 47 19.42 10.99 19.15
CA ASP A 47 18.16 11.73 19.10
C ASP A 47 16.97 10.98 19.73
N ILE A 48 17.05 9.64 19.77
CA ILE A 48 16.00 8.82 20.40
C ILE A 48 16.04 8.99 21.91
N GLU A 49 17.23 9.00 22.50
CA GLU A 49 17.39 9.02 23.96
C GLU A 49 17.37 10.44 24.54
N GLU A 50 17.92 11.45 23.84
CA GLU A 50 17.94 12.84 24.33
C GLU A 50 16.70 13.65 23.93
N HIS A 51 16.10 13.36 22.77
CA HIS A 51 15.00 14.16 22.21
C HIS A 51 13.68 13.40 22.06
N GLY A 52 13.66 12.10 22.36
CA GLY A 52 12.46 11.26 22.24
C GLY A 52 11.96 11.15 20.80
N LEU A 53 12.81 11.48 19.83
CA LEU A 53 12.49 11.47 18.42
C LEU A 53 12.97 10.14 17.85
N ALA A 54 12.08 9.35 17.28
CA ALA A 54 12.44 8.08 16.64
C ALA A 54 13.41 8.26 15.44
N SER A 55 13.65 9.49 14.98
CA SER A 55 14.77 9.85 14.10
C SER A 55 15.18 11.31 14.31
N GLY A 56 16.43 11.67 14.02
CA GLY A 56 16.97 13.04 14.08
C GLY A 56 16.36 14.06 13.11
N TYR A 57 15.29 13.67 12.40
CA TYR A 57 14.62 14.47 11.39
C TYR A 57 13.11 14.52 11.68
N ALA A 58 12.75 15.22 12.76
CA ALA A 58 11.35 15.38 13.19
C ALA A 58 10.45 16.01 12.12
N ASP A 59 10.99 16.87 11.25
CA ASP A 59 10.26 17.60 10.21
C ASP A 59 9.75 16.69 9.06
N PHE A 60 10.19 15.43 9.03
CA PHE A 60 9.75 14.43 8.05
C PHE A 60 8.80 13.38 8.64
N MET A 61 8.44 13.48 9.93
CA MET A 61 7.40 12.65 10.49
C MET A 61 6.03 13.22 10.10
N PRO A 62 5.12 12.44 9.48
CA PRO A 62 3.79 12.92 9.18
C PRO A 62 3.08 13.26 10.49
N THR A 63 2.87 14.55 10.74
CA THR A 63 2.03 15.04 11.82
C THR A 63 0.58 14.66 11.50
N GLY A 64 0.17 13.49 11.95
CA GLY A 64 -1.16 12.96 11.68
C GLY A 64 -1.51 11.80 12.60
N GLY A 65 -2.13 12.13 13.74
CA GLY A 65 -3.10 11.28 14.42
C GLY A 65 -2.57 9.99 15.06
N ALA A 66 -2.51 10.00 16.39
CA ALA A 66 -2.37 8.84 17.26
C ALA A 66 -3.17 7.61 16.79
N ASN A 67 -2.43 6.54 16.45
CA ASN A 67 -2.55 5.19 17.03
C ASN A 67 -1.69 4.24 16.20
N VAL A 68 -0.38 4.29 16.44
CA VAL A 68 0.58 3.35 15.85
C VAL A 68 0.71 2.19 16.81
N PHE A 69 0.21 1.05 16.35
CA PHE A 69 0.33 -0.26 16.96
C PHE A 69 1.77 -0.52 17.38
N ALA A 70 1.90 -0.98 18.62
CA ALA A 70 3.13 -1.42 19.22
C ALA A 70 3.86 -2.42 18.32
N ALA A 71 5.19 -2.29 18.32
CA ALA A 71 6.14 -3.22 17.77
C ALA A 71 5.72 -4.68 18.03
N ALA A 72 5.43 -5.40 16.95
CA ALA A 72 5.34 -6.84 16.96
C ALA A 72 6.59 -7.38 16.27
N GLU A 73 7.34 -8.16 17.04
CA GLU A 73 8.63 -8.75 16.74
C GLU A 73 8.65 -9.53 15.43
N ALA A 74 9.79 -9.42 14.73
CA ALA A 74 10.13 -10.24 13.59
C ALA A 74 10.36 -11.70 14.04
N GLY A 75 9.35 -12.53 13.87
CA GLY A 75 9.48 -13.99 13.95
C GLY A 75 9.90 -14.57 12.60
N GLU A 76 11.11 -15.13 12.55
CA GLU A 76 11.56 -16.06 11.51
C GLU A 76 10.62 -17.27 11.43
N ALA A 77 10.16 -17.60 10.22
CA ALA A 77 9.53 -18.89 9.93
C ALA A 77 9.93 -19.42 8.55
N ALA A 78 10.91 -20.32 8.59
CA ALA A 78 11.04 -21.59 7.87
C ALA A 78 10.23 -21.85 6.58
N GLY A 79 10.96 -22.37 5.58
CA GLY A 79 10.45 -23.43 4.69
C GLY A 79 10.09 -22.99 3.27
N ARG A 80 11.04 -23.05 2.34
CA ARG A 80 10.75 -23.05 0.90
C ARG A 80 10.17 -24.41 0.51
N VAL A 81 8.91 -24.46 0.10
CA VAL A 81 8.30 -25.64 -0.53
C VAL A 81 8.37 -25.46 -2.05
N PRO A 82 8.81 -26.48 -2.83
CA PRO A 82 8.90 -26.38 -4.29
C PRO A 82 7.52 -26.24 -4.94
N VAL A 83 7.45 -25.40 -5.96
CA VAL A 83 6.24 -25.16 -6.76
C VAL A 83 6.05 -26.32 -7.73
N GLU A 84 5.20 -27.28 -7.37
CA GLU A 84 4.77 -28.35 -8.27
C GLU A 84 3.29 -28.16 -8.62
N GLN A 85 3.09 -27.80 -9.90
CA GLN A 85 1.88 -27.97 -10.72
C GLN A 85 0.56 -27.43 -10.16
N ALA A 86 0.31 -26.14 -10.45
CA ALA A 86 -1.06 -25.63 -10.49
C ALA A 86 -1.82 -26.30 -11.64
N VAL A 87 -2.58 -27.34 -11.33
CA VAL A 87 -3.61 -27.90 -12.20
C VAL A 87 -4.68 -26.82 -12.42
N THR A 88 -4.88 -26.41 -13.68
CA THR A 88 -5.98 -25.51 -14.07
C THR A 88 -7.31 -26.24 -13.88
N VAL A 89 -7.90 -26.06 -12.70
CA VAL A 89 -9.29 -26.45 -12.47
C VAL A 89 -10.16 -25.36 -13.08
N GLU A 90 -10.58 -25.56 -14.33
CA GLU A 90 -11.70 -24.82 -14.92
C GLU A 90 -13.00 -25.24 -14.22
N LYS A 91 -13.18 -24.82 -12.97
CA LYS A 91 -14.47 -24.91 -12.31
C LYS A 91 -15.35 -23.83 -12.94
N LYS A 92 -16.08 -24.17 -13.99
CA LYS A 92 -17.20 -23.34 -14.45
C LYS A 92 -18.18 -23.29 -13.28
N ILE A 93 -18.16 -22.18 -12.53
CA ILE A 93 -19.14 -21.92 -11.48
C ILE A 93 -20.46 -21.78 -12.22
N VAL A 94 -21.32 -22.79 -12.09
CA VAL A 94 -22.68 -22.73 -12.62
C VAL A 94 -23.48 -21.88 -11.64
N TYR A 95 -23.85 -20.68 -12.05
CA TYR A 95 -24.74 -19.82 -11.26
C TYR A 95 -26.15 -20.45 -11.32
N GLY A 96 -26.68 -20.85 -10.17
CA GLY A 96 -27.95 -21.59 -10.06
C GLY A 96 -29.17 -20.85 -10.66
N SER A 97 -30.19 -21.64 -11.00
CA SER A 97 -31.35 -21.31 -11.84
C SER A 97 -32.26 -20.17 -11.36
N SER A 98 -32.78 -19.45 -12.37
CA SER A 98 -34.05 -18.71 -12.58
C SER A 98 -34.58 -17.67 -11.59
N ASP A 99 -34.47 -17.85 -10.26
CA ASP A 99 -35.25 -17.01 -9.32
C ASP A 99 -34.40 -16.36 -8.21
N LYS A 100 -33.08 -16.57 -8.25
CA LYS A 100 -32.18 -16.04 -7.22
C LYS A 100 -31.70 -14.64 -7.58
N ILE A 101 -31.97 -13.69 -6.69
CA ILE A 101 -31.43 -12.33 -6.81
C ILE A 101 -29.94 -12.37 -6.47
N THR A 102 -29.13 -11.88 -7.39
CA THR A 102 -27.68 -11.87 -7.26
C THR A 102 -27.17 -10.44 -7.34
N ARG A 103 -26.30 -10.07 -6.41
CA ARG A 103 -25.56 -8.81 -6.44
C ARG A 103 -24.17 -9.07 -7.00
N LEU A 104 -23.79 -8.25 -7.97
CA LEU A 104 -22.47 -8.19 -8.57
C LEU A 104 -21.79 -6.92 -8.11
N GLU A 105 -20.66 -7.06 -7.41
CA GLU A 105 -19.80 -5.95 -7.04
C GLU A 105 -18.56 -5.97 -7.93
N ILE A 106 -18.35 -4.92 -8.72
CA ILE A 106 -17.28 -4.84 -9.70
C ILE A 106 -16.36 -3.68 -9.31
N ILE A 107 -15.10 -3.97 -8.98
CA ILE A 107 -14.09 -2.96 -8.64
C ILE A 107 -13.05 -2.89 -9.76
N PHE A 108 -12.91 -1.74 -10.42
CA PHE A 108 -12.09 -1.60 -11.63
C PHE A 108 -11.52 -0.18 -11.79
N ARG A 109 -10.75 0.05 -12.84
CA ARG A 109 -10.14 1.37 -13.14
C ARG A 109 -11.18 2.41 -13.55
N GLN A 110 -11.05 3.64 -13.06
CA GLN A 110 -12.00 4.72 -13.33
C GLN A 110 -12.21 5.02 -14.83
N ASN A 111 -11.16 4.96 -15.64
CA ASN A 111 -11.21 5.26 -17.08
C ASN A 111 -12.12 4.31 -17.89
N LYS A 112 -12.48 3.15 -17.33
CA LYS A 112 -13.32 2.15 -18.00
C LYS A 112 -14.80 2.24 -17.62
N PHE A 113 -15.18 3.21 -16.79
CA PHE A 113 -16.56 3.35 -16.32
C PHE A 113 -17.55 3.58 -17.47
N GLU A 114 -17.22 4.45 -18.43
CA GLU A 114 -18.13 4.72 -19.56
C GLU A 114 -18.32 3.50 -20.46
N ALA A 115 -17.24 2.74 -20.70
CA ALA A 115 -17.30 1.51 -21.48
C ALA A 115 -18.16 0.44 -20.78
N LEU A 116 -18.03 0.29 -19.45
CA LEU A 116 -18.87 -0.63 -18.69
C LEU A 116 -20.34 -0.18 -18.72
N LYS A 117 -20.61 1.11 -18.51
CA LYS A 117 -21.97 1.67 -18.53
C LYS A 117 -22.67 1.40 -19.86
N ALA A 118 -22.00 1.65 -20.98
CA ALA A 118 -22.54 1.37 -22.31
C ALA A 118 -22.84 -0.13 -22.51
N ALA A 119 -21.88 -1.01 -22.18
CA ALA A 119 -22.03 -2.45 -22.34
C ALA A 119 -23.14 -3.05 -21.44
N MET A 120 -23.30 -2.52 -20.22
CA MET A 120 -24.37 -2.93 -19.30
C MET A 120 -25.75 -2.45 -19.80
N ASN A 121 -25.83 -1.27 -20.42
CA ASN A 121 -27.07 -0.77 -21.02
C ASN A 121 -27.50 -1.61 -22.23
N GLU A 122 -26.56 -2.05 -23.08
CA GLU A 122 -26.84 -2.91 -24.23
C GLU A 122 -27.47 -4.26 -23.85
N ILE A 123 -27.10 -4.82 -22.69
CA ILE A 123 -27.69 -6.07 -22.17
C ILE A 123 -28.97 -5.84 -21.34
N GLY A 124 -29.42 -4.58 -21.20
CA GLY A 124 -30.66 -4.24 -20.52
C GLY A 124 -30.56 -4.10 -18.99
N VAL A 125 -29.38 -3.82 -18.44
CA VAL A 125 -29.24 -3.46 -17.02
C VAL A 125 -29.71 -2.01 -16.83
N THR A 126 -30.83 -1.82 -16.14
CA THR A 126 -31.47 -0.51 -15.94
C THR A 126 -30.90 0.28 -14.76
N GLY A 127 -30.45 -0.41 -13.71
CA GLY A 127 -29.97 0.20 -12.48
C GLY A 127 -28.59 -0.28 -12.06
N MET A 128 -27.72 0.66 -11.70
CA MET A 128 -26.42 0.39 -11.09
C MET A 128 -26.08 1.46 -10.04
N THR A 129 -25.43 1.05 -8.95
CA THR A 129 -24.92 1.97 -7.93
C THR A 129 -23.42 2.11 -8.09
N VAL A 130 -22.91 3.35 -8.07
CA VAL A 130 -21.50 3.64 -8.31
C VAL A 130 -20.90 4.30 -7.07
N THR A 131 -19.76 3.79 -6.61
CA THR A 131 -19.01 4.35 -5.48
C THR A 131 -17.54 4.50 -5.88
N GLN A 132 -16.94 5.65 -5.58
CA GLN A 132 -15.51 5.84 -5.75
C GLN A 132 -14.78 5.26 -4.54
N VAL A 133 -13.78 4.41 -4.79
CA VAL A 133 -13.02 3.74 -3.74
C VAL A 133 -11.53 3.87 -4.02
N ILE A 134 -10.71 3.76 -2.99
CA ILE A 134 -9.25 3.73 -3.12
C ILE A 134 -8.80 2.35 -2.68
N GLY A 135 -7.91 1.71 -3.43
CA GLY A 135 -7.49 0.36 -3.07
C GLY A 135 -6.15 -0.04 -3.67
N CYS A 136 -5.41 -0.85 -2.93
CA CYS A 136 -4.22 -1.51 -3.45
C CYS A 136 -4.56 -2.93 -3.95
N GLY A 137 -3.93 -3.34 -5.05
CA GLY A 137 -3.94 -4.74 -5.47
C GLY A 137 -2.90 -5.58 -4.71
N MET A 138 -2.83 -6.87 -5.02
CA MET A 138 -1.80 -7.78 -4.47
C MET A 138 -0.36 -7.35 -4.79
N GLN A 139 -0.17 -6.51 -5.80
CA GLN A 139 1.13 -5.96 -6.14
C GLN A 139 1.68 -4.97 -5.11
N LYS A 140 0.94 -4.59 -4.05
CA LYS A 140 1.39 -3.64 -3.02
C LYS A 140 1.90 -2.31 -3.62
N GLY A 141 1.29 -1.87 -4.72
CA GLY A 141 1.78 -0.72 -5.50
C GLY A 141 3.21 -0.96 -6.02
N LEU A 142 3.83 0.03 -6.66
CA LEU A 142 5.28 0.03 -6.71
C LEU A 142 5.76 0.23 -5.27
N SER A 143 6.25 -0.82 -4.61
CA SER A 143 6.91 -0.69 -3.31
C SER A 143 8.20 0.07 -3.56
N GLU A 144 8.14 1.39 -3.49
CA GLU A 144 9.28 2.26 -3.74
C GLU A 144 10.19 2.14 -2.52
N TYR A 145 11.40 1.62 -2.69
CA TYR A 145 12.37 1.56 -1.61
C TYR A 145 13.08 2.90 -1.54
N TYR A 146 12.86 3.66 -0.48
CA TYR A 146 13.65 4.86 -0.20
C TYR A 146 14.70 4.51 0.85
N ARG A 147 15.98 4.51 0.44
CA ARG A 147 17.13 4.21 1.32
C ARG A 147 17.02 2.88 2.08
N GLY A 148 16.48 1.85 1.44
CA GLY A 148 16.32 0.52 2.04
C GLY A 148 15.12 0.39 2.98
N VAL A 149 14.35 1.46 3.20
CA VAL A 149 13.05 1.40 3.87
C VAL A 149 11.96 1.30 2.81
N PRO A 150 11.03 0.33 2.90
CA PRO A 150 9.87 0.29 2.02
C PRO A 150 8.99 1.52 2.27
N VAL A 151 8.80 2.38 1.26
CA VAL A 151 7.82 3.47 1.28
C VAL A 151 6.42 2.87 1.20
N ASP A 152 5.48 3.51 1.89
CA ASP A 152 4.12 3.03 2.08
C ASP A 152 3.38 2.74 0.76
N ILE A 153 2.43 1.81 0.84
CA ILE A 153 1.70 1.26 -0.30
C ILE A 153 0.85 2.36 -0.95
N GLN A 154 1.19 2.76 -2.18
CA GLN A 154 0.37 3.73 -2.91
C GLN A 154 -1.00 3.15 -3.28
N LEU A 155 -2.05 3.67 -2.65
CA LEU A 155 -3.44 3.35 -2.97
C LEU A 155 -3.85 4.10 -4.25
N LEU A 156 -4.41 3.37 -5.21
CA LEU A 156 -4.87 3.97 -6.48
C LEU A 156 -6.39 4.16 -6.47
N PRO A 157 -6.90 5.28 -7.01
CA PRO A 157 -8.34 5.48 -7.20
C PRO A 157 -8.95 4.42 -8.12
N LYS A 158 -10.10 3.89 -7.71
CA LYS A 158 -10.89 2.87 -8.42
C LYS A 158 -12.37 3.22 -8.33
N VAL A 159 -13.15 2.58 -9.19
CA VAL A 159 -14.60 2.66 -9.15
C VAL A 159 -15.15 1.29 -8.76
N LYS A 160 -16.06 1.29 -7.79
CA LYS A 160 -16.89 0.16 -7.40
C LYS A 160 -18.27 0.36 -8.01
N VAL A 161 -18.77 -0.64 -8.71
CA VAL A 161 -20.14 -0.66 -9.23
C VAL A 161 -20.86 -1.87 -8.66
N ASP A 162 -22.01 -1.62 -8.06
CA ASP A 162 -22.93 -2.62 -7.55
C ASP A 162 -24.12 -2.75 -8.50
N ILE A 163 -24.35 -3.95 -8.99
CA ILE A 163 -25.46 -4.30 -9.90
C ILE A 163 -26.24 -5.44 -9.26
N VAL A 164 -27.57 -5.31 -9.15
CA VAL A 164 -28.44 -6.38 -8.66
C VAL A 164 -29.25 -6.90 -9.83
N VAL A 165 -29.17 -8.20 -10.09
CA VAL A 165 -29.85 -8.86 -11.22
C VAL A 165 -30.68 -10.05 -10.75
N CYS A 166 -31.82 -10.24 -11.42
CA CYS A 166 -32.68 -11.41 -11.22
C CYS A 166 -33.10 -12.04 -12.57
N LYS A 167 -33.69 -11.25 -13.48
CA LYS A 167 -34.14 -11.73 -14.81
C LYS A 167 -32.98 -12.03 -15.77
N LEU A 168 -31.90 -11.25 -15.69
CA LEU A 168 -30.75 -11.41 -16.55
C LEU A 168 -29.82 -12.50 -16.00
N PRO A 169 -29.31 -13.40 -16.86
CA PRO A 169 -28.38 -14.43 -16.41
C PRO A 169 -27.07 -13.80 -15.92
N VAL A 170 -26.63 -14.19 -14.74
CA VAL A 170 -25.41 -13.69 -14.10
C VAL A 170 -24.18 -13.92 -14.99
N GLU A 171 -24.11 -15.08 -15.68
CA GLU A 171 -23.03 -15.40 -16.62
C GLU A 171 -22.88 -14.33 -17.71
N LEU A 172 -23.99 -13.85 -18.28
CA LEU A 172 -23.97 -12.84 -19.33
C LEU A 172 -23.43 -11.50 -18.81
N VAL A 173 -23.84 -11.09 -17.61
CA VAL A 173 -23.37 -9.84 -17.00
C VAL A 173 -21.87 -9.92 -16.71
N VAL A 174 -21.40 -11.04 -16.17
CA VAL A 174 -19.98 -11.27 -15.88
C VAL A 174 -19.15 -11.30 -17.17
N GLU A 175 -19.61 -11.98 -18.22
CA GLU A 175 -18.89 -12.03 -19.49
C GLU A 175 -18.81 -10.68 -20.18
N THR A 176 -19.91 -9.92 -20.20
CA THR A 176 -19.96 -8.58 -20.77
C THR A 176 -19.07 -7.62 -19.98
N ALA A 177 -19.10 -7.68 -18.65
CA ALA A 177 -18.22 -6.89 -17.79
C ALA A 177 -16.74 -7.24 -18.03
N LYS A 178 -16.40 -8.52 -18.14
CA LYS A 178 -15.03 -8.96 -18.47
C LYS A 178 -14.58 -8.38 -19.80
N LYS A 179 -15.39 -8.47 -20.86
CA LYS A 179 -15.06 -7.93 -22.19
C LYS A 179 -14.85 -6.42 -22.16
N ALA A 180 -15.71 -5.66 -21.48
CA ALA A 180 -15.63 -4.21 -21.41
C ALA A 180 -14.40 -3.71 -20.61
N LEU A 181 -14.07 -4.39 -19.51
CA LEU A 181 -13.03 -3.96 -18.58
C LEU A 181 -11.64 -4.47 -18.92
N TYR A 182 -11.53 -5.51 -19.74
CA TYR A 182 -10.24 -6.12 -20.07
C TYR A 182 -9.34 -5.18 -20.88
N THR A 183 -8.11 -5.00 -20.42
CA THR A 183 -7.01 -4.32 -21.13
C THR A 183 -5.78 -5.19 -21.27
N GLY A 184 -5.74 -6.35 -20.60
CA GLY A 184 -4.56 -7.21 -20.53
C GLY A 184 -3.50 -6.74 -19.54
N ASN A 185 -3.68 -5.57 -18.93
CA ASN A 185 -2.75 -5.01 -17.96
C ASN A 185 -3.19 -5.35 -16.53
N ILE A 186 -2.22 -5.44 -15.62
CA ILE A 186 -2.51 -5.66 -14.21
C ILE A 186 -3.28 -4.48 -13.65
N GLY A 187 -4.28 -4.76 -12.82
CA GLY A 187 -5.14 -3.75 -12.20
C GLY A 187 -6.49 -3.51 -12.89
N ASP A 188 -6.89 -4.34 -13.87
CA ASP A 188 -8.19 -4.22 -14.54
C ASP A 188 -9.37 -4.31 -13.57
N GLY A 189 -9.28 -5.16 -12.55
CA GLY A 189 -10.28 -5.21 -11.49
C GLY A 189 -10.58 -6.60 -10.97
N LYS A 190 -11.63 -6.70 -10.16
CA LYS A 190 -12.23 -7.94 -9.66
C LYS A 190 -13.75 -7.82 -9.68
N ILE A 191 -14.42 -8.94 -9.93
CA ILE A 191 -15.88 -9.08 -9.84
C ILE A 191 -16.16 -10.02 -8.66
N PHE A 192 -17.01 -9.59 -7.75
CA PHE A 192 -17.52 -10.38 -6.64
C PHE A 192 -18.99 -10.66 -6.88
N VAL A 193 -19.41 -11.88 -6.55
CA VAL A 193 -20.78 -12.35 -6.73
C VAL A 193 -21.33 -12.69 -5.36
N TYR A 194 -22.44 -12.07 -4.99
CA TYR A 194 -23.11 -12.24 -3.71
C TYR A 194 -24.56 -12.62 -3.93
N ASP A 195 -25.06 -13.44 -3.02
CA ASP A 195 -26.48 -13.78 -2.96
C ASP A 195 -27.25 -12.68 -2.23
N VAL A 196 -28.41 -12.30 -2.75
CA VAL A 196 -29.32 -11.34 -2.12
C VAL A 196 -30.60 -12.07 -1.75
N GLU A 197 -30.98 -11.98 -0.48
CA GLU A 197 -32.19 -12.64 0.02
C GLU A 197 -33.47 -11.93 -0.40
N ASN A 198 -33.52 -10.60 -0.32
CA ASN A 198 -34.68 -9.80 -0.70
C ASN A 198 -34.28 -8.40 -1.20
N VAL A 199 -35.12 -7.82 -2.04
CA VAL A 199 -35.02 -6.43 -2.54
C VAL A 199 -36.37 -5.77 -2.36
N ILE A 200 -36.41 -4.56 -1.79
CA ILE A 200 -37.65 -3.85 -1.51
C ILE A 200 -37.62 -2.49 -2.21
N LYS A 201 -38.61 -2.21 -3.08
CA LYS A 201 -38.75 -0.92 -3.76
C LYS A 201 -39.48 0.05 -2.84
N ILE A 202 -38.77 1.01 -2.26
CA ILE A 202 -39.29 1.96 -1.25
C ILE A 202 -40.57 2.68 -1.72
N ARG A 203 -40.64 3.06 -3.00
CA ARG A 203 -41.77 3.83 -3.55
C ARG A 203 -43.08 3.05 -3.60
N THR A 204 -43.03 1.76 -3.94
CA THR A 204 -44.23 0.93 -4.19
C THR A 204 -44.46 -0.13 -3.11
N GLY A 205 -43.45 -0.42 -2.29
CA GLY A 205 -43.46 -1.53 -1.34
C GLY A 205 -43.32 -2.90 -2.00
N GLU A 206 -43.07 -2.96 -3.31
CA GLU A 206 -42.87 -4.23 -4.02
C GLU A 206 -41.58 -4.91 -3.54
N GLU A 207 -41.62 -6.24 -3.45
CA GLU A 207 -40.51 -7.06 -2.97
C GLU A 207 -39.98 -8.02 -4.05
N GLY A 208 -38.75 -8.48 -3.86
CA GLY A 208 -38.08 -9.49 -4.66
C GLY A 208 -37.98 -9.13 -6.15
N TYR A 209 -38.43 -10.05 -7.00
CA TYR A 209 -38.40 -9.89 -8.46
C TYR A 209 -39.13 -8.63 -8.95
N ASN A 210 -40.33 -8.36 -8.39
CA ASN A 210 -41.16 -7.22 -8.79
C ASN A 210 -40.50 -5.88 -8.44
N ALA A 211 -39.69 -5.85 -7.38
CA ALA A 211 -38.93 -4.68 -7.00
C ALA A 211 -37.88 -4.27 -8.05
N LEU A 212 -37.40 -5.21 -8.86
CA LEU A 212 -36.38 -4.98 -9.89
C LEU A 212 -36.96 -4.80 -11.29
N GLN A 213 -38.24 -5.10 -11.51
CA GLN A 213 -38.90 -4.79 -12.77
C GLN A 213 -39.41 -3.35 -12.74
N ASP A 214 -39.07 -2.59 -13.77
CA ASP A 214 -39.78 -1.37 -14.11
C ASP A 214 -40.91 -1.77 -15.06
N ASN A 215 -42.14 -1.77 -14.53
CA ASN A 215 -43.35 -1.89 -15.35
C ASN A 215 -43.57 -0.52 -16.00
N GLU A 216 -43.05 -0.34 -17.21
CA GLU A 216 -43.65 0.61 -18.19
C GLU A 216 -44.81 -0.08 -18.93
#